data_AF-A0A2E8YIG9-F1
#
_entry.id   AF-A0A2E8YIG9-F1
#
_cell.length_a   1.000
_cell.length_b   1.000
_cell.length_c   1.000
_cell.angle_alpha   90.00
_cell.angle_beta   90.00
_cell.angle_gamma   90.00
#
_symmetry.space_group_name_H-M   'P 1'
#
loop_
_entity.id
_entity.type
_entity.pdbx_description
1 polymer ?
#
loop_
_entity_poly.entity_id
_entity_poly.type
_entity_poly.pdbx_seq_one_letter_code
_entity_poly.pdbx_strand_id
1 'polypeptide(L)'
;MRRIARKETDERRIVKLLEPHIMRLARTISTTPGWIQDEHYECDPNQGFGLHLLHEEEDHSLPVFLFSWLPGRGTPAHNHKTWGVVVGLDGEESEILRERLDDGSNRGSQT
;
A
#
# COMPACT_ATOMS: atom_id res chain seq x y z
N MET A 1 -7.86 -0.15 -12.11
CA MET A 1 -8.15 -1.21 -11.11
C MET A 1 -9.59 -1.69 -11.20
N ARG A 2 -10.58 -0.78 -11.08
CA ARG A 2 -12.03 -1.01 -11.23
C ARG A 2 -12.45 -2.11 -12.23
N ARG A 3 -12.00 -2.02 -13.48
CA ARG A 3 -12.38 -2.98 -14.53
C ARG A 3 -11.93 -4.42 -14.26
N ILE A 4 -10.78 -4.60 -13.62
CA ILE A 4 -10.25 -5.92 -13.25
C ILE A 4 -11.01 -6.45 -12.04
N ALA A 5 -11.14 -5.64 -10.98
CA ALA A 5 -11.83 -6.02 -9.75
C ALA A 5 -13.33 -6.33 -9.93
N ARG A 6 -13.99 -5.82 -11.00
CA ARG A 6 -15.37 -6.19 -11.34
C ARG A 6 -15.51 -7.55 -12.05
N LYS A 7 -14.44 -8.06 -12.65
CA LYS A 7 -14.46 -9.25 -13.51
C LYS A 7 -13.76 -10.45 -12.90
N GLU A 8 -12.98 -10.22 -11.86
CA GLU A 8 -12.19 -11.23 -11.17
C GLU A 8 -12.39 -11.04 -9.67
N THR A 9 -12.62 -12.14 -8.98
CA THR A 9 -12.82 -12.18 -7.52
C THR A 9 -11.69 -12.90 -6.81
N ASP A 10 -10.88 -13.70 -7.53
CA ASP A 10 -9.67 -14.29 -6.98
C ASP A 10 -8.60 -13.21 -6.78
N GLU A 11 -8.29 -12.91 -5.53
CA GLU A 11 -7.36 -11.86 -5.12
C GLU A 11 -5.97 -11.99 -5.74
N ARG A 12 -5.44 -13.22 -5.84
CA ARG A 12 -4.11 -13.47 -6.42
C ARG A 12 -4.12 -13.16 -7.92
N ARG A 13 -5.21 -13.50 -8.60
CA ARG A 13 -5.41 -13.18 -10.02
C ARG A 13 -5.62 -11.68 -10.22
N ILE A 14 -6.33 -11.00 -9.32
CA ILE A 14 -6.46 -9.53 -9.35
C ILE A 14 -5.08 -8.89 -9.30
N VAL A 15 -4.25 -9.24 -8.31
CA VAL A 15 -2.88 -8.70 -8.18
C VAL A 15 -2.05 -8.95 -9.44
N LYS A 16 -2.05 -10.18 -9.95
CA LYS A 16 -1.32 -10.55 -11.18
C LYS A 16 -1.78 -9.76 -12.41
N LEU A 17 -3.09 -9.52 -12.54
CA LEU A 17 -3.64 -8.73 -13.64
C LEU A 17 -3.33 -7.23 -13.49
N LEU A 18 -3.16 -6.74 -12.27
CA LEU A 18 -2.81 -5.35 -11.98
C LEU A 18 -1.34 -5.04 -12.16
N GLU A 19 -0.44 -5.99 -11.88
CA GLU A 19 1.01 -5.82 -11.93
C GLU A 19 1.53 -5.01 -13.14
N PRO A 20 1.23 -5.35 -14.41
CA PRO A 20 1.76 -4.59 -15.56
C PRO A 20 1.24 -3.15 -15.63
N HIS A 21 0.04 -2.90 -15.10
CA HIS A 21 -0.54 -1.55 -15.04
C HIS A 21 0.11 -0.71 -13.95
N ILE A 22 0.34 -1.32 -12.78
CA ILE A 22 1.00 -0.68 -11.65
C ILE A 22 2.46 -0.39 -11.95
N MET A 23 3.19 -1.32 -12.55
CA MET A 23 4.58 -1.12 -12.96
C MET A 23 4.73 -0.01 -14.02
N ARG A 24 3.77 0.08 -14.95
CA ARG A 24 3.73 1.19 -15.91
C ARG A 24 3.47 2.52 -15.22
N LEU A 25 2.50 2.56 -14.30
CA LEU A 25 2.20 3.78 -13.54
C LEU A 25 3.41 4.23 -12.73
N ALA A 26 4.03 3.33 -11.97
CA ALA A 26 5.22 3.60 -11.17
C ALA A 26 6.37 4.19 -12.00
N ARG A 27 6.63 3.62 -13.18
CA ARG A 27 7.62 4.16 -14.12
C ARG A 27 7.26 5.55 -14.66
N THR A 28 5.98 5.77 -14.97
CA THR A 28 5.52 7.07 -15.44
C THR A 28 5.71 8.12 -14.36
N ILE A 29 5.24 7.85 -13.13
CA ILE A 29 5.32 8.83 -12.04
C ILE A 29 6.75 9.05 -11.58
N SER A 30 7.63 8.02 -11.56
CA SER A 30 9.05 8.21 -11.21
C SER A 30 9.83 9.12 -12.18
N THR A 31 9.29 9.37 -13.37
CA THR A 31 9.90 10.26 -14.38
C THR A 31 9.11 11.54 -14.62
N THR A 32 7.98 11.72 -13.95
CA THR A 32 7.15 12.92 -14.07
C THR A 32 7.68 13.96 -13.10
N PRO A 33 8.13 15.16 -13.52
CA PRO A 33 8.55 16.18 -12.59
C PRO A 33 7.34 16.79 -11.86
N GLY A 34 7.46 17.00 -10.55
CA GLY A 34 6.51 17.79 -9.77
C GLY A 34 5.10 17.23 -9.65
N TRP A 35 4.90 15.91 -9.79
CA TRP A 35 3.62 15.30 -9.37
C TRP A 35 3.61 15.01 -7.87
N ILE A 36 4.76 14.63 -7.30
CA ILE A 36 4.99 14.54 -5.86
C ILE A 36 5.41 15.94 -5.37
N GLN A 37 4.81 16.39 -4.27
CA GLN A 37 5.04 17.69 -3.66
C GLN A 37 5.63 17.49 -2.26
N ASP A 38 6.18 18.55 -1.69
CA ASP A 38 6.79 18.50 -0.36
C ASP A 38 5.79 18.08 0.72
N GLU A 39 4.51 18.45 0.58
CA GLU A 39 3.47 18.05 1.54
C GLU A 39 3.29 16.52 1.59
N HIS A 40 3.53 15.83 0.47
CA HIS A 40 3.44 14.36 0.44
C HIS A 40 4.52 13.66 1.26
N TYR A 41 5.61 14.35 1.60
CA TYR A 41 6.67 13.84 2.47
C TYR A 41 6.44 14.17 3.95
N GLU A 42 5.42 14.96 4.29
CA GLU A 42 5.10 15.28 5.68
C GLU A 42 4.64 14.04 6.46
N CYS A 43 5.21 13.85 7.65
CA CYS A 43 4.94 12.72 8.53
C CYS A 43 4.66 13.19 9.95
N ASP A 44 3.73 12.55 10.66
CA ASP A 44 3.58 12.74 12.11
C ASP A 44 4.77 12.07 12.85
N PRO A 45 5.57 12.81 13.63
CA PRO A 45 6.72 12.27 14.37
C PRO A 45 6.37 11.16 15.37
N ASN A 46 5.16 11.19 15.94
CA ASN A 46 4.69 10.20 16.91
C ASN A 46 4.24 8.92 16.22
N GLN A 47 3.60 9.03 15.06
CA GLN A 47 3.17 7.89 14.23
C GLN A 47 4.34 7.27 13.47
N GLY A 48 5.30 8.08 13.03
CA GLY A 48 6.47 7.65 12.27
C GLY A 48 6.28 7.59 10.76
N PHE A 49 5.10 7.90 10.24
CA PHE A 49 4.79 7.92 8.81
C PHE A 49 3.66 8.91 8.47
N GLY A 50 3.61 9.32 7.21
CA GLY A 50 2.54 10.09 6.59
C GLY A 50 1.75 9.25 5.59
N LEU A 51 0.48 9.58 5.40
CA LEU A 51 -0.43 8.89 4.49
C LEU A 51 -1.34 9.90 3.80
N HIS A 52 -1.32 9.89 2.47
CA HIS A 52 -2.15 10.75 1.62
C HIS A 52 -3.07 9.90 0.74
N LEU A 53 -4.38 10.11 0.83
CA LEU A 53 -5.35 9.48 -0.07
C LEU A 53 -5.32 10.19 -1.43
N LEU A 54 -4.90 9.48 -2.47
CA LEU A 54 -4.83 10.02 -3.83
C LEU A 54 -6.12 9.76 -4.63
N HIS A 55 -6.77 8.62 -4.38
CA HIS A 55 -7.98 8.20 -5.06
C HIS A 55 -8.74 7.19 -4.20
N GLU A 56 -10.06 7.27 -4.20
CA GLU A 56 -10.95 6.18 -3.79
C GLU A 56 -12.17 6.15 -4.73
N GLU A 57 -12.80 4.99 -4.85
CA GLU A 57 -14.08 4.88 -5.55
C GLU A 57 -15.23 5.42 -4.68
N GLU A 58 -16.36 5.80 -5.29
CA GLU A 58 -17.54 6.34 -4.57
C GLU A 58 -18.10 5.37 -3.51
N ASP A 59 -17.89 4.07 -3.68
CA ASP A 59 -18.26 3.02 -2.71
C ASP A 59 -17.16 2.72 -1.69
N HIS A 60 -16.15 3.60 -1.60
CA HIS A 60 -14.93 3.47 -0.78
C HIS A 60 -14.08 2.24 -1.10
N SER A 61 -14.29 1.61 -2.27
CA SER A 61 -13.42 0.54 -2.75
C SER A 61 -12.15 1.09 -3.41
N LEU A 62 -11.13 0.22 -3.53
CA LEU A 62 -9.90 0.47 -4.29
C LEU A 62 -9.17 1.78 -3.95
N PRO A 63 -8.93 2.08 -2.66
CA PRO A 63 -8.18 3.27 -2.30
C PRO A 63 -6.73 3.19 -2.81
N VAL A 64 -6.19 4.34 -3.20
CA VAL A 64 -4.78 4.53 -3.55
C VAL A 64 -4.19 5.53 -2.58
N PHE A 65 -3.16 5.10 -1.88
CA PHE A 65 -2.45 5.93 -0.91
C PHE A 65 -1.02 6.20 -1.38
N LEU A 66 -0.50 7.34 -0.95
CA LEU A 66 0.93 7.64 -0.95
C LEU A 66 1.43 7.61 0.50
N PHE A 67 2.45 6.80 0.75
CA PHE A 67 3.06 6.62 2.06
C PHE A 67 4.45 7.24 2.09
N SER A 68 4.76 7.91 3.20
CA SER A 68 6.08 8.46 3.49
C SER A 68 6.52 7.98 4.87
N TRP A 69 7.75 7.49 4.99
CA TRP A 69 8.28 6.92 6.22
C TRP A 69 9.36 7.82 6.81
N LEU A 70 9.32 8.04 8.13
CA LEU A 70 10.47 8.62 8.81
C LEU A 70 11.59 7.58 8.96
N PRO A 71 12.87 7.99 8.95
CA PRO A 71 14.00 7.06 9.09
C PRO A 71 13.91 6.19 10.34
N GLY A 72 14.11 4.88 10.17
CA GLY A 72 14.07 3.90 11.27
C GLY A 72 12.69 3.67 11.88
N ARG A 73 11.63 4.17 11.25
CA ARG A 73 10.24 3.88 11.63
C ARG A 73 9.66 2.74 10.78
N GLY A 74 8.48 2.28 11.18
CA GLY A 74 7.75 1.21 10.51
C GLY A 74 6.45 0.93 11.25
N THR A 75 5.77 -0.15 10.87
CA THR A 75 4.53 -0.59 11.52
C THR A 75 4.75 -1.86 12.33
N PRO A 76 3.97 -2.08 13.40
CA PRO A 76 3.87 -3.40 14.01
C PRO A 76 3.36 -4.45 13.03
N ALA A 77 3.53 -5.72 13.36
CA ALA A 77 2.97 -6.80 12.54
C ALA A 77 1.44 -6.68 12.48
N HIS A 78 0.89 -6.58 11.26
CA HIS A 78 -0.53 -6.38 11.02
C HIS A 78 -1.01 -7.18 9.80
N ASN A 79 -2.33 -7.22 9.59
CA ASN A 79 -2.92 -7.80 8.38
C ASN A 79 -3.85 -6.81 7.68
N HIS A 80 -3.89 -6.89 6.36
CA HIS A 80 -4.66 -5.96 5.52
C HIS A 80 -6.10 -6.43 5.30
N LYS A 81 -6.38 -7.73 5.47
CA LYS A 81 -7.70 -8.37 5.28
C LYS A 81 -8.32 -8.22 3.88
N THR A 82 -7.53 -7.75 2.92
CA THR A 82 -7.85 -7.61 1.50
C THR A 82 -6.53 -7.71 0.72
N TRP A 83 -6.62 -7.84 -0.60
CA TRP A 83 -5.48 -7.70 -1.50
C TRP A 83 -4.99 -6.25 -1.59
N GLY A 84 -3.71 -6.08 -1.92
CA GLY A 84 -3.06 -4.79 -2.15
C GLY A 84 -1.82 -4.94 -3.04
N VAL A 85 -1.33 -3.82 -3.56
CA VAL A 85 -0.05 -3.75 -4.29
C VAL A 85 0.72 -2.54 -3.77
N VAL A 86 1.97 -2.76 -3.36
CA VAL A 86 2.87 -1.71 -2.87
C VAL A 86 4.00 -1.52 -3.89
N VAL A 87 4.37 -0.27 -4.15
CA VAL A 87 5.50 0.07 -5.02
C VAL A 87 6.30 1.20 -4.40
N GLY A 88 7.61 0.97 -4.22
CA GLY A 88 8.55 2.02 -3.81
C GLY A 88 8.80 3.02 -4.94
N LEU A 89 8.76 4.31 -4.61
CA LEU A 89 8.96 5.42 -5.55
C LEU A 89 10.25 6.20 -5.29
N ASP A 90 10.55 6.43 -4.01
CA ASP A 90 11.72 7.14 -3.52
C ASP A 90 12.19 6.47 -2.23
N GLY A 91 13.50 6.25 -2.11
CA GLY A 91 14.10 5.47 -1.03
C GLY A 91 13.79 3.97 -1.07
N GLU A 92 13.91 3.33 0.10
CA GLU A 92 13.77 1.87 0.25
C GLU A 92 12.91 1.55 1.48
N GLU A 93 12.06 0.52 1.35
CA GLU A 93 11.28 -0.05 2.44
C GLU A 93 11.65 -1.54 2.58
N SER A 94 11.71 -2.02 3.83
CA SER A 94 11.90 -3.45 4.13
C SER A 94 10.62 -4.05 4.70
N GLU A 95 10.04 -5.00 3.98
CA GLU A 95 8.88 -5.77 4.46
C GLU A 95 9.34 -7.12 5.05
N ILE A 96 8.79 -7.49 6.22
CA ILE A 96 8.99 -8.80 6.83
C ILE A 96 7.66 -9.55 6.85
N LEU A 97 7.53 -10.56 5.99
CA LEU A 97 6.36 -11.42 5.97
C LEU A 97 6.33 -12.31 7.22
N ARG A 98 5.15 -12.37 7.85
CA ARG A 98 4.90 -13.22 9.02
C ARG A 98 3.70 -14.10 8.78
N GLU A 99 3.82 -15.35 9.19
CA GLU A 99 2.73 -16.34 9.18
C GLU A 99 2.35 -16.68 10.63
N ARG A 100 1.05 -16.81 10.88
CA ARG A 100 0.55 -17.30 12.17
C ARG A 100 0.72 -18.80 12.24
N LEU A 101 1.22 -19.30 13.37
CA LEU A 101 1.39 -20.74 13.63
C LEU A 101 0.28 -21.32 14.52
N ASP A 102 -0.60 -20.48 15.06
CA ASP A 102 -1.75 -20.91 15.85
C ASP A 102 -3.01 -21.09 14.99
N ASP A 103 -4.07 -21.64 15.58
CA ASP A 103 -5.33 -21.97 14.89
C ASP A 103 -6.20 -20.75 14.53
N GLY A 104 -5.68 -19.53 14.70
CA GLY A 104 -6.39 -18.30 14.42
C GLY A 104 -7.40 -17.87 15.47
N SER A 105 -7.70 -18.71 16.49
CA SER A 105 -8.78 -18.49 17.46
C SER A 105 -8.47 -17.34 18.43
N ASN A 106 -7.21 -17.13 18.77
CA ASN A 106 -6.77 -16.01 19.57
C ASN A 106 -6.58 -14.76 18.71
N ARG A 107 -7.21 -13.66 19.07
CA ARG A 107 -6.86 -12.35 18.52
C ARG A 107 -5.55 -11.92 19.16
N GLY A 108 -4.42 -12.35 18.61
CA GLY A 108 -3.10 -11.87 19.04
C GLY A 108 -3.11 -10.34 19.14
N SER A 109 -2.44 -9.79 20.15
CA SER A 109 -2.37 -8.34 20.35
C SER A 109 -1.69 -7.69 19.15
N GLN A 110 -2.46 -6.92 18.39
CA GLN A 110 -1.93 -5.97 17.42
C GLN A 110 -1.38 -4.79 18.22
N THR A 111 -0.13 -4.89 18.65
CA THR A 111 0.62 -3.79 19.26
C THR A 111 1.92 -3.63 18.52
#